data_AF-A0A7V3BUC2-F1
#
_entry.id   AF-A0A7V3BUC2-F1
#
_cell.length_a   1.000
_cell.length_b   1.000
_cell.length_c   1.000
_cell.angle_alpha   90.00
_cell.angle_beta   90.00
_cell.angle_gamma   90.00
#
_symmetry.space_group_name_H-M   'P 1'
#
loop_
_entity.id
_entity.type
_entity.pdbx_description
1 polymer ?
#
loop_
_entity_poly.entity_id
_entity_poly.type
_entity_poly.pdbx_seq_one_letter_code
_entity_poly.pdbx_strand_id
1 'polypeptide(L)'
;MDEPTREGDHDPAPCAPARIPPPSLPGTVPENGAQHVLPDRVGRQPASDAAPEAADRDLRERRHPRGARYRPGARDHLRGRKEPVALVLDTGVLLGAFDAGDRDHERCADLLSSTRDQLVIPAPVLVEVDQMLGRRAGLRAWVALAHRIDEGGYRIPPVTPGFVARAAALQTKYADLRIGFVDAAVFLTCVELGEDKVATLDHRHFSVLRTEGGRALRLLPELD
;
A
#
# COMPACT_ATOMS: atom_id res chain seq x y z
N MET A 1 54.27 5.09 50.39
CA MET A 1 54.12 5.87 49.15
C MET A 1 52.89 5.33 48.46
N ASP A 2 51.80 6.07 48.60
CA ASP A 2 50.52 5.83 47.92
C ASP A 2 50.63 6.13 46.44
N GLU A 3 50.10 5.24 45.61
CA GLU A 3 49.75 5.53 44.22
C GLU A 3 48.39 4.88 43.93
N PRO A 4 47.36 5.64 43.50
CA PRO A 4 46.06 5.10 43.12
C PRO A 4 45.94 4.98 41.59
N THR A 5 45.24 3.94 41.10
CA THR A 5 44.18 3.97 40.06
C THR A 5 44.03 2.63 39.33
N ARG A 6 42.80 2.11 39.30
CA ARG A 6 41.97 1.96 38.10
C ARG A 6 40.63 1.32 38.49
N GLU A 7 39.62 2.15 38.62
CA GLU A 7 38.21 1.73 38.58
C GLU A 7 37.91 1.14 37.20
N GLY A 8 37.23 -0.01 37.21
CA GLY A 8 36.81 -0.72 36.02
C GLY A 8 35.69 0.00 35.28
N ASP A 9 35.85 0.07 33.97
CA ASP A 9 34.85 0.52 33.00
C ASP A 9 33.68 -0.48 32.99
N HIS A 10 32.52 -0.08 33.53
CA HIS A 10 31.28 -0.83 33.42
C HIS A 10 30.49 -0.33 32.21
N ASP A 11 30.53 -1.13 31.14
CA ASP A 11 29.70 -0.95 29.94
C ASP A 11 28.21 -1.11 30.32
N PRO A 12 27.34 -0.10 30.14
CA PRO A 12 25.94 -0.21 30.50
C PRO A 12 25.19 -1.15 29.53
N ALA A 13 24.49 -2.12 30.10
CA ALA A 13 23.65 -3.08 29.37
C ALA A 13 22.65 -2.39 28.42
N PRO A 14 22.35 -2.98 27.24
CA PRO A 14 21.44 -2.37 26.28
C PRO A 14 20.02 -2.26 26.82
N CYS A 15 19.47 -1.04 26.75
CA CYS A 15 18.10 -0.71 27.13
C CYS A 15 17.11 -1.53 26.29
N ALA A 16 16.25 -2.33 26.95
CA ALA A 16 15.21 -3.10 26.29
C ALA A 16 14.20 -2.16 25.59
N PRO A 17 13.68 -2.51 24.39
CA PRO A 17 12.69 -1.68 23.72
C PRO A 17 11.42 -1.57 24.57
N ALA A 18 10.94 -0.34 24.76
CA ALA A 18 9.71 -0.05 25.48
C ALA A 18 8.54 -0.86 24.89
N ARG A 19 7.81 -1.59 25.74
CA ARG A 19 6.57 -2.27 25.35
C ARG A 19 5.54 -1.21 24.96
N ILE A 20 5.10 -1.23 23.71
CA ILE A 20 3.98 -0.40 23.25
C ILE A 20 2.69 -0.98 23.88
N PRO A 21 1.94 -0.21 24.69
CA PRO A 21 0.66 -0.68 25.23
C PRO A 21 -0.35 -0.88 24.09
N PRO A 22 -1.30 -1.83 24.23
CA PRO A 22 -2.33 -2.04 23.22
C PRO A 22 -3.16 -0.75 23.03
N PRO A 23 -3.61 -0.42 21.80
CA PRO A 23 -4.40 0.77 21.58
C PRO A 23 -5.72 0.70 22.35
N SER A 24 -6.05 1.78 23.07
CA SER A 24 -7.39 1.99 23.62
C SER A 24 -8.34 2.26 22.45
N LEU A 25 -9.22 1.31 22.14
CA LEU A 25 -10.26 1.52 21.12
C LEU A 25 -11.21 2.65 21.57
N PRO A 26 -11.62 3.56 20.66
CA PRO A 26 -12.74 4.44 20.95
C PRO A 26 -14.02 3.61 21.17
N GLY A 27 -14.86 4.07 22.10
CA GLY A 27 -16.01 3.33 22.65
C GLY A 27 -16.92 2.70 21.60
N THR A 28 -17.47 1.55 21.98
CA THR A 28 -18.39 0.70 21.21
C THR A 28 -19.53 1.46 20.54
N VAL A 29 -19.65 1.28 19.23
CA VAL A 29 -20.84 1.61 18.42
C VAL A 29 -21.95 0.60 18.80
N PRO A 30 -23.22 1.00 18.99
CA PRO A 30 -24.27 0.05 19.34
C PRO A 30 -24.57 -0.91 18.18
N GLU A 31 -24.54 -2.20 18.46
CA GLU A 31 -25.00 -3.26 17.54
C GLU A 31 -26.52 -3.16 17.39
N ASN A 32 -27.00 -2.95 16.17
CA ASN A 32 -28.40 -3.18 15.82
C ASN A 32 -28.47 -4.34 14.83
N GLY A 33 -29.21 -5.37 15.23
CA GLY A 33 -29.17 -6.71 14.64
C GLY A 33 -29.68 -6.79 13.21
N ALA A 34 -28.97 -7.59 12.41
CA ALA A 34 -29.52 -8.29 11.26
C ALA A 34 -28.96 -9.72 11.30
N GLN A 35 -29.83 -10.67 11.64
CA GLN A 35 -29.55 -12.09 11.68
C GLN A 35 -29.34 -12.60 10.24
N HIS A 36 -28.21 -13.23 9.96
CA HIS A 36 -28.04 -14.08 8.78
C HIS A 36 -27.74 -15.51 9.23
N VAL A 37 -28.65 -16.40 8.88
CA VAL A 37 -28.68 -17.82 9.22
C VAL A 37 -27.70 -18.58 8.32
N LEU A 38 -26.79 -19.36 8.93
CA LEU A 38 -26.02 -20.42 8.26
C LEU A 38 -26.79 -21.74 8.38
N PRO A 39 -26.85 -22.59 7.34
CA PRO A 39 -27.29 -23.97 7.52
C PRO A 39 -26.11 -24.93 7.80
N ASP A 40 -26.43 -25.91 8.62
CA ASP A 40 -25.58 -26.97 9.17
C ASP A 40 -25.05 -27.99 8.14
N ARG A 41 -23.94 -28.62 8.56
CA ARG A 41 -23.22 -29.76 7.94
C ARG A 41 -24.03 -31.05 7.98
N VAL A 42 -23.75 -32.01 7.07
CA VAL A 42 -23.42 -33.43 7.38
C VAL A 42 -22.79 -34.11 6.14
N GLY A 43 -21.71 -34.86 6.34
CA GLY A 43 -21.25 -35.91 5.42
C GLY A 43 -19.75 -36.26 5.51
N ARG A 44 -19.40 -37.38 6.15
CA ARG A 44 -18.04 -37.87 6.43
C ARG A 44 -17.66 -39.05 5.50
N GLN A 45 -16.58 -38.88 4.70
CA GLN A 45 -15.42 -39.76 4.36
C GLN A 45 -15.60 -41.27 3.97
N PRO A 46 -14.68 -41.91 3.17
CA PRO A 46 -13.26 -42.08 3.54
C PRO A 46 -12.19 -42.08 2.41
N ALA A 47 -10.96 -42.40 2.84
CA ALA A 47 -9.63 -42.23 2.27
C ALA A 47 -9.25 -43.08 1.04
N SER A 48 -8.19 -42.65 0.34
CA SER A 48 -7.31 -43.51 -0.46
C SER A 48 -5.92 -42.86 -0.60
N ASP A 49 -4.91 -43.69 -0.39
CA ASP A 49 -3.48 -43.41 -0.34
C ASP A 49 -2.85 -43.01 -1.69
N ALA A 50 -1.77 -42.21 -1.62
CA ALA A 50 -0.46 -42.46 -2.24
C ALA A 50 0.31 -41.14 -2.50
N ALA A 51 1.46 -40.99 -1.84
CA ALA A 51 2.54 -40.08 -2.24
C ALA A 51 3.28 -40.62 -3.48
N PRO A 52 4.15 -39.81 -4.11
CA PRO A 52 5.56 -39.95 -3.70
C PRO A 52 6.36 -38.63 -3.60
N GLU A 53 7.29 -38.67 -2.63
CA GLU A 53 8.62 -38.01 -2.55
C GLU A 53 9.46 -38.23 -3.84
N ALA A 54 10.51 -37.51 -4.23
CA ALA A 54 11.45 -36.55 -3.61
C ALA A 54 12.30 -35.86 -4.72
N ALA A 55 13.20 -34.97 -4.27
CA ALA A 55 14.45 -34.45 -4.86
C ALA A 55 14.39 -32.94 -5.21
N ASP A 56 14.75 -32.01 -4.32
CA ASP A 56 16.04 -31.72 -3.64
C ASP A 56 17.00 -30.84 -4.48
N ARG A 57 17.53 -29.80 -3.81
CA ARG A 57 18.67 -28.92 -4.16
C ARG A 57 18.56 -28.02 -5.39
N ASP A 58 18.39 -26.71 -5.18
CA ASP A 58 19.55 -25.79 -5.08
C ASP A 58 19.06 -24.34 -4.83
N LEU A 59 18.99 -23.92 -3.57
CA LEU A 59 18.75 -22.52 -3.19
C LEU A 59 19.84 -22.11 -2.20
N ARG A 60 21.07 -22.01 -2.72
CA ARG A 60 22.18 -21.36 -2.02
C ARG A 60 22.54 -20.03 -2.67
N GLU A 61 22.44 -19.01 -1.84
CA GLU A 61 23.29 -17.82 -1.81
C GLU A 61 23.26 -16.89 -3.04
N ARG A 62 22.29 -15.99 -3.05
CA ARG A 62 22.51 -14.63 -3.59
C ARG A 62 22.49 -13.65 -2.43
N ARG A 63 23.69 -13.20 -2.06
CA ARG A 63 23.95 -12.15 -1.07
C ARG A 63 23.23 -10.87 -1.49
N HIS A 64 22.15 -10.52 -0.81
CA HIS A 64 21.58 -9.17 -0.87
C HIS A 64 22.54 -8.18 -0.20
N PRO A 65 22.93 -7.07 -0.86
CA PRO A 65 23.72 -6.04 -0.21
C PRO A 65 22.91 -5.41 0.92
N ARG A 66 23.48 -5.48 2.12
CA ARG A 66 22.97 -4.79 3.32
C ARG A 66 23.14 -3.28 3.15
N GLY A 67 22.04 -2.54 3.31
CA GLY A 67 22.07 -1.18 3.84
C GLY A 67 21.99 -0.04 2.84
N ALA A 68 20.83 0.16 2.24
CA ALA A 68 20.39 1.51 1.87
C ALA A 68 19.46 2.00 2.99
N ARG A 69 19.98 2.80 3.93
CA ARG A 69 19.16 3.48 4.92
C ARG A 69 18.26 4.46 4.18
N TYR A 70 16.95 4.22 4.18
CA TYR A 70 15.96 5.18 3.72
C TYR A 70 16.14 6.47 4.55
N ARG A 71 16.68 7.51 3.93
CA ARG A 71 16.75 8.85 4.51
C ARG A 71 15.45 9.56 4.15
N PRO A 72 14.64 10.01 5.13
CA PRO A 72 13.52 10.88 4.85
C PRO A 72 14.10 12.16 4.23
N GLY A 73 13.68 12.46 2.99
CA GLY A 73 14.03 13.72 2.34
C GLY A 73 13.52 14.87 3.20
N ALA A 74 14.46 15.65 3.74
CA ALA A 74 14.20 17.00 4.19
C ALA A 74 13.43 17.73 3.08
N ARG A 75 12.53 18.63 3.48
CA ARG A 75 11.72 19.48 2.61
C ARG A 75 12.62 20.35 1.74
N ASP A 76 13.13 19.79 0.65
CA ASP A 76 14.00 20.51 -0.26
C ASP A 76 13.09 21.35 -1.15
N HIS A 77 13.03 22.64 -0.82
CA HIS A 77 12.38 23.66 -1.63
C HIS A 77 13.25 23.89 -2.87
N LEU A 78 13.22 22.95 -3.82
CA LEU A 78 13.70 23.18 -5.18
C LEU A 78 12.67 24.04 -5.93
N ARG A 79 12.60 25.32 -5.54
CA ARG A 79 12.02 26.39 -6.36
C ARG A 79 12.80 26.42 -7.68
N GLY A 80 12.24 25.84 -8.75
CA GLY A 80 12.69 26.10 -10.13
C GLY A 80 12.66 24.95 -11.11
N ARG A 81 12.47 23.69 -10.70
CA ARG A 81 12.11 22.60 -11.62
C ARG A 81 10.63 22.31 -11.45
N LYS A 82 9.85 22.44 -12.52
CA LYS A 82 8.49 21.91 -12.55
C LYS A 82 8.67 20.39 -12.38
N GLU A 83 8.37 19.87 -11.19
CA GLU A 83 8.34 18.42 -10.96
C GLU A 83 7.51 17.79 -12.10
N PRO A 84 7.93 16.64 -12.65
CA PRO A 84 7.12 15.95 -13.64
C PRO A 84 5.74 15.72 -13.04
N VAL A 85 4.71 16.13 -13.79
CA VAL A 85 3.32 16.00 -13.35
C VAL A 85 3.06 14.52 -13.06
N ALA A 86 2.46 14.21 -11.92
CA ALA A 86 2.26 12.83 -11.50
C ALA A 86 0.81 12.37 -11.70
N LEU A 87 0.65 11.05 -11.92
CA LEU A 87 -0.64 10.36 -11.89
C LEU A 87 -0.61 9.36 -10.75
N VAL A 88 -1.45 9.59 -9.73
CA VAL A 88 -1.52 8.70 -8.56
C VAL A 88 -2.47 7.55 -8.86
N LEU A 89 -2.00 6.33 -8.69
CA LEU A 89 -2.72 5.12 -9.07
C LEU A 89 -3.44 4.51 -7.86
N ASP A 90 -4.70 4.16 -8.09
CA ASP A 90 -5.52 3.38 -7.18
C ASP A 90 -5.51 1.88 -7.58
N THR A 91 -5.95 1.02 -6.66
CA THR A 91 -6.03 -0.44 -6.83
C THR A 91 -6.80 -0.82 -8.09
N GLY A 92 -7.97 -0.21 -8.33
CA GLY A 92 -8.86 -0.59 -9.43
C GLY A 92 -8.21 -0.49 -10.81
N VAL A 93 -7.45 0.59 -11.07
CA VAL A 93 -6.79 0.80 -12.37
C VAL A 93 -5.61 -0.16 -12.56
N LEU A 94 -4.85 -0.45 -11.49
CA LEU A 94 -3.77 -1.44 -11.57
C LEU A 94 -4.32 -2.84 -11.83
N LEU A 95 -5.45 -3.20 -11.23
CA LEU A 95 -6.10 -4.47 -11.52
C LEU A 95 -6.60 -4.53 -12.95
N GLY A 96 -7.32 -3.50 -13.41
CA GLY A 96 -7.75 -3.43 -14.81
C GLY A 96 -6.57 -3.58 -15.77
N ALA A 97 -5.47 -2.86 -15.54
CA ALA A 97 -4.32 -2.91 -16.45
C ALA A 97 -3.56 -4.25 -16.46
N PHE A 98 -3.54 -4.99 -15.34
CA PHE A 98 -2.72 -6.21 -15.21
C PHE A 98 -3.52 -7.52 -15.19
N ASP A 99 -4.84 -7.47 -15.04
CA ASP A 99 -5.75 -8.60 -15.24
C ASP A 99 -6.36 -8.52 -16.64
N ALA A 100 -5.85 -9.33 -17.57
CA ALA A 100 -6.33 -9.36 -18.96
C ALA A 100 -7.78 -9.84 -19.11
N GLY A 101 -8.37 -10.43 -18.06
CA GLY A 101 -9.78 -10.80 -18.01
C GLY A 101 -10.68 -9.71 -17.40
N ASP A 102 -10.12 -8.60 -16.92
CA ASP A 102 -10.91 -7.50 -16.37
C ASP A 102 -11.65 -6.76 -17.49
N ARG A 103 -12.92 -6.42 -17.23
CA ARG A 103 -13.76 -5.73 -18.22
C ARG A 103 -13.23 -4.34 -18.59
N ASP A 104 -12.48 -3.71 -17.68
CA ASP A 104 -11.92 -2.38 -17.84
C ASP A 104 -10.45 -2.47 -18.32
N HIS A 105 -9.99 -3.64 -18.76
CA HIS A 105 -8.59 -3.92 -19.11
C HIS A 105 -8.01 -2.96 -20.15
N GLU A 106 -8.63 -2.88 -21.33
CA GLU A 106 -8.16 -2.03 -22.43
C GLU A 106 -8.08 -0.56 -21.98
N ARG A 107 -9.13 -0.07 -21.32
CA ARG A 107 -9.21 1.31 -20.82
C ARG A 107 -8.09 1.63 -19.82
N CYS A 108 -7.79 0.72 -18.90
CA CYS A 108 -6.75 0.92 -17.90
C CYS A 108 -5.35 0.79 -18.50
N ALA A 109 -5.13 -0.21 -19.36
CA ALA A 109 -3.86 -0.42 -20.06
C ALA A 109 -3.52 0.77 -20.98
N ASP A 110 -4.51 1.32 -21.69
CA ASP A 110 -4.35 2.50 -22.53
C ASP A 110 -4.02 3.75 -21.71
N LEU A 111 -4.70 3.96 -20.57
CA LEU A 111 -4.40 5.08 -19.68
C LEU A 111 -2.95 5.03 -19.18
N LEU A 112 -2.49 3.86 -18.71
CA LEU A 112 -1.13 3.71 -18.18
C LEU A 112 -0.05 3.77 -19.26
N SER A 113 -0.34 3.31 -20.48
CA SER A 113 0.64 3.28 -21.57
C SER A 113 0.74 4.59 -22.35
N SER A 114 -0.32 5.39 -22.38
CA SER A 114 -0.37 6.65 -23.13
C SER A 114 0.04 7.89 -22.33
N THR A 115 -0.01 7.83 -20.99
CA THR A 115 0.37 8.98 -20.17
C THR A 115 1.87 9.26 -20.22
N ARG A 116 2.24 10.55 -20.12
CA ARG A 116 3.63 11.01 -19.94
C ARG A 116 3.94 11.39 -18.49
N ASP A 117 2.96 11.26 -17.61
CA ASP A 117 3.09 11.57 -16.20
C ASP A 117 3.97 10.54 -15.49
N GLN A 118 4.60 10.95 -14.38
CA GLN A 118 5.19 9.98 -13.46
C GLN A 118 4.07 9.17 -12.80
N LEU A 119 4.07 7.85 -13.01
CA LEU A 119 3.13 6.94 -12.36
C LEU A 119 3.54 6.72 -10.90
N VAL A 120 2.61 6.96 -9.98
CA VAL A 120 2.86 6.84 -8.53
C VAL A 120 1.92 5.82 -7.93
N ILE A 121 2.46 4.78 -7.31
CA ILE A 121 1.68 3.79 -6.55
C ILE A 121 1.86 4.07 -5.06
N PRO A 122 0.83 4.55 -4.34
CA PRO A 122 0.85 4.60 -2.88
C PRO A 122 1.13 3.20 -2.33
N ALA A 123 2.09 3.05 -1.42
CA ALA A 123 2.49 1.71 -0.96
C ALA A 123 1.34 0.82 -0.42
N PRO A 124 0.28 1.34 0.24
CA PRO A 124 -0.87 0.53 0.64
C PRO A 124 -1.63 -0.12 -0.53
N VAL A 125 -1.64 0.51 -1.72
CA VAL A 125 -2.27 -0.04 -2.93
C VAL A 125 -1.60 -1.33 -3.37
N LEU A 126 -0.28 -1.46 -3.23
CA LEU A 126 0.45 -2.68 -3.62
C LEU A 126 -0.03 -3.92 -2.88
N VAL A 127 -0.46 -3.76 -1.62
CA VAL A 127 -0.94 -4.87 -0.80
C VAL A 127 -2.26 -5.41 -1.35
N GLU A 128 -3.18 -4.53 -1.74
CA GLU A 128 -4.46 -4.95 -2.35
C GLU A 128 -4.24 -5.56 -3.72
N VAL A 129 -3.35 -4.96 -4.52
CA VAL A 129 -3.04 -5.46 -5.86
C VAL A 129 -2.42 -6.86 -5.81
N ASP A 130 -1.45 -7.13 -4.93
CA ASP A 130 -0.88 -8.47 -4.73
C ASP A 130 -1.96 -9.50 -4.38
N GLN A 131 -2.78 -9.18 -3.37
CA GLN A 131 -3.86 -10.05 -2.92
C GLN A 131 -4.89 -10.34 -4.01
N MET A 132 -5.27 -9.33 -4.79
CA MET A 132 -6.32 -9.44 -5.78
C MET A 132 -5.83 -10.09 -7.08
N LEU A 133 -4.64 -9.73 -7.58
CA LEU A 133 -4.04 -10.40 -8.74
C LEU A 133 -3.80 -11.88 -8.44
N GLY A 134 -3.31 -12.22 -7.25
CA GLY A 134 -3.13 -13.62 -6.85
C GLY A 134 -4.41 -14.45 -6.90
N ARG A 135 -5.57 -13.83 -6.63
CA ARG A 135 -6.89 -14.49 -6.66
C ARG A 135 -7.52 -14.55 -8.05
N ARG A 136 -7.30 -13.54 -8.90
CA ARG A 136 -8.03 -13.35 -10.16
C ARG A 136 -7.21 -13.71 -11.41
N ALA A 137 -5.97 -13.25 -11.47
CA ALA A 137 -5.10 -13.34 -12.65
C ALA A 137 -3.89 -14.28 -12.44
N GLY A 138 -3.68 -14.73 -11.21
CA GLY A 138 -2.58 -15.61 -10.82
C GLY A 138 -1.23 -14.91 -10.69
N LEU A 139 -0.21 -15.69 -10.28
CA LEU A 139 1.13 -15.18 -9.96
C LEU A 139 1.81 -14.41 -11.10
N ARG A 140 1.52 -14.76 -12.36
CA ARG A 140 2.16 -14.14 -13.53
C ARG A 140 1.84 -12.65 -13.65
N ALA A 141 0.61 -12.24 -13.33
CA ALA A 141 0.20 -10.84 -13.40
C ALA A 141 0.94 -9.99 -12.34
N TRP A 142 1.04 -10.50 -11.12
CA TRP A 142 1.82 -9.85 -10.06
C TRP A 142 3.31 -9.74 -10.43
N VAL A 143 3.91 -10.82 -10.93
CA VAL A 143 5.32 -10.82 -11.36
C VAL A 143 5.56 -9.81 -12.49
N ALA A 144 4.62 -9.66 -13.43
CA ALA A 144 4.70 -8.65 -14.47
C ALA A 144 4.70 -7.23 -13.89
N LEU A 145 3.81 -6.91 -12.94
CA LEU A 145 3.81 -5.62 -12.25
C LEU A 145 5.11 -5.39 -11.48
N ALA A 146 5.60 -6.40 -10.75
CA ALA A 146 6.85 -6.31 -10.00
C ALA A 146 8.06 -6.00 -10.89
N HIS A 147 8.15 -6.62 -12.08
CA HIS A 147 9.19 -6.29 -13.06
C HIS A 147 9.10 -4.84 -13.53
N ARG A 148 7.90 -4.33 -13.81
CA ARG A 148 7.72 -2.92 -14.20
C ARG A 148 8.12 -1.93 -13.09
N ILE A 149 7.90 -2.30 -11.83
CA ILE A 149 8.36 -1.53 -10.67
C ILE A 149 9.90 -1.52 -10.62
N ASP A 150 10.55 -2.68 -10.80
CA ASP A 150 12.01 -2.80 -10.79
C ASP A 150 12.68 -2.03 -11.95
N GLU A 151 12.03 -2.00 -13.12
CA GLU A 151 12.42 -1.19 -14.29
C GLU A 151 12.30 0.33 -14.05
N GLY A 152 11.76 0.76 -12.90
CA GLY A 152 11.57 2.17 -12.55
C GLY A 152 10.32 2.79 -13.18
N GLY A 153 9.40 1.99 -13.71
CA GLY A 153 8.15 2.46 -14.31
C GLY A 153 7.18 3.10 -13.31
N TYR A 154 7.38 2.86 -12.01
CA TYR A 154 6.52 3.37 -10.93
C TYR A 154 7.34 3.94 -9.78
N ARG A 155 6.88 5.09 -9.25
CA ARG A 155 7.36 5.63 -7.98
C ARG A 155 6.48 5.13 -6.84
N ILE A 156 7.11 4.66 -5.76
CA ILE A 156 6.41 4.20 -4.55
C ILE A 156 6.86 5.07 -3.36
N PRO A 157 6.04 6.05 -2.92
CA PRO A 157 6.34 6.85 -1.74
C PRO A 157 6.32 5.99 -0.45
N PRO A 158 7.15 6.32 0.56
CA PRO A 158 7.12 5.62 1.83
C PRO A 158 5.83 5.88 2.60
N VAL A 159 5.46 4.94 3.46
CA VAL A 159 4.47 5.19 4.53
C VAL A 159 5.22 5.56 5.80
N THR A 160 4.96 6.77 6.31
CA THR A 160 5.55 7.26 7.57
C THR A 160 4.50 7.27 8.69
N PRO A 161 4.90 7.29 9.98
CA PRO A 161 3.94 7.44 11.07
C PRO A 161 3.04 8.68 10.95
N GLY A 162 3.60 9.81 10.48
CA GLY A 162 2.83 11.03 10.23
C GLY A 162 1.89 10.92 9.03
N PHE A 163 2.20 10.09 8.04
CA PHE A 163 1.28 9.74 6.96
C PHE A 163 0.09 8.95 7.50
N VAL A 164 0.33 7.92 8.32
CA VAL A 164 -0.73 7.11 8.95
C VAL A 164 -1.64 7.96 9.83
N ALA A 165 -1.09 8.85 10.65
CA ALA A 165 -1.88 9.74 11.49
C ALA A 165 -2.80 10.67 10.67
N ARG A 166 -2.29 11.23 9.56
CA ARG A 166 -3.11 12.06 8.66
C ARG A 166 -4.17 11.23 7.93
N ALA A 167 -3.87 10.00 7.54
CA ALA A 167 -4.86 9.11 6.93
C ALA A 167 -6.01 8.81 7.90
N ALA A 168 -5.72 8.52 9.16
CA ALA A 168 -6.74 8.34 10.19
C ALA A 168 -7.60 9.61 10.38
N ALA A 169 -6.97 10.79 10.42
CA ALA A 169 -7.70 12.06 10.49
C ALA A 169 -8.62 12.28 9.27
N LEU A 170 -8.17 11.89 8.08
CA LEU A 170 -8.97 11.95 6.86
C LEU A 170 -10.18 11.02 6.93
N GLN A 171 -9.99 9.79 7.42
CA GLN A 171 -11.09 8.85 7.64
C GLN A 171 -12.12 9.38 8.64
N THR A 172 -11.67 10.02 9.71
CA THR A 172 -12.58 10.71 10.65
C THR A 172 -13.34 11.84 9.97
N LYS A 173 -12.66 12.65 9.14
CA LYS A 173 -13.29 13.75 8.39
C LYS A 173 -14.36 13.26 7.41
N TYR A 174 -14.13 12.12 6.77
CA TYR A 174 -15.04 11.52 5.79
C TYR A 174 -15.70 10.24 6.33
N ALA A 175 -16.06 10.23 7.62
CA ALA A 175 -16.57 9.03 8.30
C ALA A 175 -17.83 8.45 7.65
N ASP A 176 -18.71 9.31 7.12
CA ASP A 176 -19.95 8.89 6.44
C ASP A 176 -19.68 8.13 5.13
N LEU A 177 -18.57 8.44 4.47
CA LEU A 177 -18.13 7.74 3.26
C LEU A 177 -17.40 6.43 3.58
N ARG A 178 -16.93 6.27 4.83
CA ARG A 178 -16.17 5.10 5.30
C ARG A 178 -14.98 4.78 4.41
N ILE A 179 -14.28 5.82 3.94
CA ILE A 179 -13.10 5.64 3.09
C ILE A 179 -12.06 4.77 3.79
N GLY A 180 -11.48 3.82 3.06
CA GLY A 180 -10.48 2.89 3.58
C GLY A 180 -9.14 3.57 3.84
N PHE A 181 -8.18 2.84 4.42
CA PHE A 181 -6.82 3.35 4.55
C PHE A 181 -6.14 3.52 3.19
N VAL A 182 -6.47 2.64 2.24
CA VAL A 182 -5.95 2.70 0.87
C VAL A 182 -6.46 3.94 0.14
N ASP A 183 -7.77 4.20 0.14
CA ASP A 183 -8.34 5.43 -0.44
C ASP A 183 -7.74 6.70 0.18
N ALA A 184 -7.61 6.70 1.51
CA ALA A 184 -7.00 7.81 2.23
C ALA A 184 -5.53 8.00 1.84
N ALA A 185 -4.80 6.91 1.60
CA ALA A 185 -3.41 6.95 1.14
C ALA A 185 -3.30 7.51 -0.28
N VAL A 186 -4.14 7.07 -1.22
CA VAL A 186 -4.20 7.60 -2.59
C VAL A 186 -4.43 9.11 -2.57
N PHE A 187 -5.43 9.55 -1.80
CA PHE A 187 -5.73 10.98 -1.68
C PHE A 187 -4.57 11.77 -1.06
N LEU A 188 -3.99 11.29 0.04
CA LEU A 188 -2.89 11.99 0.70
C LEU A 188 -1.62 12.03 -0.16
N THR A 189 -1.35 11.00 -0.96
CA THR A 189 -0.25 11.02 -1.92
C THR A 189 -0.43 12.14 -2.95
N CYS A 190 -1.67 12.38 -3.43
CA CYS A 190 -1.94 13.54 -4.29
C CYS A 190 -1.62 14.85 -3.58
N VAL A 191 -2.08 15.01 -2.34
CA VAL A 191 -1.85 16.21 -1.52
C VAL A 191 -0.36 16.45 -1.30
N GLU A 192 0.43 15.41 -0.97
CA GLU A 192 1.87 15.54 -0.75
C GLU A 192 2.65 15.91 -2.01
N LEU A 193 2.20 15.46 -3.17
CA LEU A 193 2.82 15.76 -4.46
C LEU A 193 2.33 17.08 -5.06
N GLY A 194 1.30 17.72 -4.47
CA GLY A 194 0.66 18.91 -5.04
C GLY A 194 -0.21 18.62 -6.26
N GLU A 195 -0.54 17.36 -6.51
CA GLU A 195 -1.27 16.88 -7.68
C GLU A 195 -2.76 16.73 -7.42
N ASP A 196 -3.56 16.69 -8.48
CA ASP A 196 -5.00 16.42 -8.42
C ASP A 196 -5.45 15.24 -9.28
N LYS A 197 -4.55 14.60 -10.03
CA LYS A 197 -4.88 13.47 -10.91
C LYS A 197 -4.81 12.14 -10.17
N VAL A 198 -5.93 11.44 -10.15
CA VAL A 198 -6.05 10.07 -9.64
C VAL A 198 -6.50 9.15 -10.76
N ALA A 199 -5.78 8.06 -10.97
CA ALA A 199 -6.26 6.97 -11.80
C ALA A 199 -7.06 6.00 -10.91
N THR A 200 -8.39 6.01 -10.99
CA THR A 200 -9.28 5.14 -10.20
C THR A 200 -10.54 4.80 -11.01
N LEU A 201 -11.09 3.61 -10.77
CA LEU A 201 -12.42 3.23 -11.28
C LEU A 201 -13.53 3.57 -10.26
N ASP A 202 -13.18 3.93 -9.02
CA ASP A 202 -14.11 4.30 -7.97
C ASP A 202 -14.37 5.80 -7.95
N HIS A 203 -15.06 6.28 -8.99
CA HIS A 203 -15.40 7.70 -9.09
C HIS A 203 -16.33 8.15 -7.96
N ARG A 204 -17.10 7.25 -7.36
CA ARG A 204 -18.04 7.57 -6.28
C ARG A 204 -17.29 8.03 -5.03
N HIS A 205 -16.29 7.28 -4.57
CA HIS A 205 -15.57 7.66 -3.35
C HIS A 205 -14.62 8.84 -3.56
N PHE A 206 -13.95 8.93 -4.72
CA PHE A 206 -12.97 9.99 -4.95
C PHE A 206 -13.58 11.34 -5.40
N SER A 207 -14.75 11.34 -6.04
CA SER A 207 -15.38 12.59 -6.55
C SER A 207 -15.82 13.58 -5.48
N VAL A 208 -15.95 13.12 -4.23
CA VAL A 208 -16.36 13.93 -3.07
C VAL A 208 -15.17 14.42 -2.24
N LEU A 209 -13.97 13.88 -2.46
CA LEU A 209 -12.77 14.29 -1.75
C LEU A 209 -12.27 15.65 -2.28
N ARG A 210 -11.81 16.50 -1.36
CA ARG A 210 -11.33 17.86 -1.66
C ARG A 210 -9.98 18.12 -1.02
N THR A 211 -9.03 18.63 -1.80
CA THR A 211 -7.71 19.07 -1.29
C THR A 211 -7.87 20.28 -0.37
N GLU A 212 -6.78 20.64 0.33
CA GLU A 212 -6.70 21.95 0.96
C GLU A 212 -6.95 23.04 -0.10
N GLY A 213 -7.84 24.00 0.19
CA GLY A 213 -8.33 24.99 -0.78
C GLY A 213 -9.58 24.59 -1.56
N GLY A 214 -10.15 23.40 -1.34
CA GLY A 214 -11.45 23.01 -1.90
C GLY A 214 -11.43 22.54 -3.36
N ARG A 215 -10.24 22.29 -3.92
CA ARG A 215 -10.10 21.76 -5.28
C ARG A 215 -10.53 20.29 -5.34
N ALA A 216 -11.26 19.93 -6.39
CA ALA A 216 -11.66 18.57 -6.70
C ALA A 216 -10.52 17.79 -7.37
N LEU A 217 -10.52 16.47 -7.22
CA LEU A 217 -9.63 15.59 -7.94
C LEU A 217 -10.09 15.45 -9.40
N ARG A 218 -9.12 15.36 -10.32
CA ARG A 218 -9.35 14.90 -11.68
C ARG A 218 -9.21 13.37 -11.69
N LEU A 219 -10.34 12.70 -11.92
CA LEU A 219 -10.40 11.24 -11.94
C LEU A 219 -10.23 10.73 -13.37
N LEU A 220 -9.36 9.74 -13.53
CA LEU A 220 -9.03 9.10 -14.79
C LEU A 220 -9.19 7.57 -14.65
N PRO A 221 -9.59 6.84 -15.69
CA PRO A 221 -10.10 7.36 -16.96
C PRO A 221 -11.40 8.13 -16.77
N GLU A 222 -11.71 9.05 -17.67
CA GLU A 222 -13.04 9.71 -17.66
C GLU A 222 -14.09 8.62 -17.96
N LEU A 223 -15.12 8.52 -17.10
CA LEU A 223 -16.22 7.55 -17.26
C LEU A 223 -17.40 8.28 -17.92
N ASP A 224 -17.96 7.66 -18.96
CA ASP A 224 -19.15 8.13 -19.68
C ASP A 224 -20.44 8.04 -18.83
#